data_AF-N0APE4-F1
#
_entry.id   AF-N0APE4-F1
#
_cell.length_a   1.000
_cell.length_b   1.000
_cell.length_c   1.000
_cell.angle_alpha   90.00
_cell.angle_beta   90.00
_cell.angle_gamma   90.00
#
_symmetry.space_group_name_H-M   'P 1'
#
loop_
_entity.id
_entity.type
_entity.pdbx_description
1 polymer ?
#
loop_
_entity_poly.entity_id
_entity_poly.type
_entity_poly.pdbx_seq_one_letter_code
_entity_poly.pdbx_strand_id
1 'polypeptide(L)'
;MLAVHFGAGNIGRGFIGNLLYHSGYETCFVDVNSEIVNLLNEKKEYRVVLADPSQQEMVINNVSAINSQANPELVIEAIAKADILTTAIGPNILPLIANLIADGLRKRIEITDKPLNLIACENMIGGSSLLKEKVFEKLTNEEKSLFDQRFGFPDSAVDRIVPNQINEDKLMVKVEPFYEWVVEETKIVGEKPEIAGITFVQDLVPFIERKLFTVNTGHALAAYFGYYFGIETINIAMENEQINGLVEGALRESGEFLVEKYGFNRDEHGKYIQKILHRFANAYIIDEVTRVGRSPIRKLGPNDRLVSPARQFIEVVGKEPTYLMKGIAAALLYDFEGDQDAVHVQNTIKEKGLVAAIAEYTKLNQTSPLFEGIVEQYNQLKMNK
;
A
#
# COMPACT_ATOMS: atom_id res chain seq x y z
N MET A 1 19.35 -17.08 -9.56
CA MET A 1 19.07 -15.73 -10.08
C MET A 1 19.32 -14.73 -8.96
N LEU A 2 19.79 -13.52 -9.27
CA LEU A 2 20.07 -12.48 -8.28
C LEU A 2 18.95 -11.43 -8.29
N ALA A 3 18.31 -11.21 -7.14
CA ALA A 3 17.41 -10.08 -6.93
C ALA A 3 18.12 -9.00 -6.10
N VAL A 4 18.08 -7.75 -6.59
CA VAL A 4 18.50 -6.59 -5.80
C VAL A 4 17.26 -5.91 -5.25
N HIS A 5 17.12 -5.86 -3.93
CA HIS A 5 15.94 -5.30 -3.27
C HIS A 5 16.32 -4.08 -2.42
N PHE A 6 15.88 -2.90 -2.83
CA PHE A 6 16.03 -1.69 -2.01
C PHE A 6 14.99 -1.70 -0.90
N GLY A 7 15.44 -1.60 0.35
CA GLY A 7 14.61 -1.58 1.55
C GLY A 7 14.65 -2.91 2.30
N ALA A 8 15.51 -3.02 3.30
CA ALA A 8 15.58 -4.17 4.19
C ALA A 8 14.57 -4.12 5.35
N GLY A 9 13.52 -3.31 5.25
CA GLY A 9 12.47 -3.16 6.26
C GLY A 9 11.48 -4.32 6.30
N ASN A 10 10.41 -4.18 7.08
CA ASN A 10 9.42 -5.25 7.29
C ASN A 10 8.71 -5.68 5.99
N ILE A 11 8.36 -4.74 5.09
CA ILE A 11 7.76 -5.08 3.79
C ILE A 11 8.78 -5.79 2.89
N GLY A 12 10.02 -5.29 2.85
CA GLY A 12 11.08 -5.90 2.04
C GLY A 12 11.38 -7.33 2.46
N ARG A 13 11.53 -7.60 3.76
CA ARG A 13 11.78 -8.96 4.27
C ARG A 13 10.52 -9.83 4.29
N GLY A 14 9.42 -9.30 4.79
CA GLY A 14 8.21 -10.08 5.06
C GLY A 14 7.33 -10.33 3.83
N PHE A 15 7.52 -9.57 2.76
CA PHE A 15 6.71 -9.69 1.55
C PHE A 15 7.55 -9.91 0.30
N ILE A 16 8.27 -8.88 -0.17
CA ILE A 16 8.90 -8.94 -1.50
C ILE A 16 10.05 -9.94 -1.52
N GLY A 17 10.99 -9.83 -0.58
CA GLY A 17 12.10 -10.76 -0.39
C GLY A 17 11.65 -12.19 -0.10
N ASN A 18 10.54 -12.35 0.64
CA ASN A 18 9.93 -13.66 0.88
C ASN A 18 9.47 -14.33 -0.43
N LEU A 19 8.76 -13.61 -1.31
CA LEU A 19 8.33 -14.15 -2.60
C LEU A 19 9.50 -14.40 -3.56
N LEU A 20 10.50 -13.52 -3.54
CA LEU A 20 11.73 -13.70 -4.31
C LEU A 20 12.46 -15.00 -3.92
N TYR A 21 12.60 -15.27 -2.62
CA TYR A 21 13.21 -16.50 -2.12
C TYR A 21 12.45 -17.75 -2.57
N HIS A 22 11.12 -17.78 -2.42
CA HIS A 22 10.29 -18.89 -2.87
C HIS A 22 10.29 -19.08 -4.39
N SER A 23 10.76 -18.07 -5.13
CA SER A 23 10.95 -18.11 -6.59
C SER A 23 12.38 -18.46 -6.99
N GLY A 24 13.24 -18.85 -6.04
CA GLY A 24 14.61 -19.30 -6.31
C GLY A 24 15.63 -18.17 -6.52
N TYR A 25 15.30 -16.94 -6.10
CA TYR A 25 16.26 -15.83 -6.12
C TYR A 25 17.12 -15.81 -4.85
N GLU A 26 18.41 -15.57 -5.04
CA GLU A 26 19.27 -15.03 -3.99
C GLU A 26 18.97 -13.53 -3.87
N THR A 27 18.73 -13.03 -2.65
CA THR A 27 18.31 -11.65 -2.45
C THR A 27 19.43 -10.82 -1.82
N CYS A 28 19.92 -9.82 -2.55
CA CYS A 28 20.79 -8.78 -2.05
C CYS A 28 19.94 -7.57 -1.63
N PHE A 29 19.75 -7.38 -0.33
CA PHE A 29 19.10 -6.21 0.22
C PHE A 29 20.00 -4.98 0.12
N VAL A 30 19.41 -3.81 -0.12
CA VAL A 30 20.12 -2.52 -0.15
C VAL A 30 19.41 -1.57 0.80
N ASP A 31 20.09 -1.12 1.85
CA ASP A 31 19.51 -0.25 2.88
C ASP A 31 20.58 0.71 3.44
N VAL A 32 20.19 1.66 4.28
CA VAL A 32 21.10 2.56 5.00
C VAL A 32 21.24 2.17 6.47
N ASN A 33 20.34 1.33 7.00
CA ASN A 33 20.39 0.85 8.36
C ASN A 33 21.51 -0.19 8.55
N SER A 34 22.67 0.28 9.01
CA SER A 34 23.86 -0.55 9.24
C SER A 34 23.62 -1.73 10.15
N GLU A 35 22.75 -1.61 11.18
CA GLU A 35 22.46 -2.73 12.07
C GLU A 35 21.78 -3.88 11.33
N ILE A 36 20.73 -3.58 10.56
CA ILE A 36 20.01 -4.59 9.78
C ILE A 36 20.91 -5.18 8.69
N VAL A 37 21.69 -4.34 8.00
CA VAL A 37 22.65 -4.78 6.97
C VAL A 37 23.68 -5.75 7.55
N ASN A 38 24.27 -5.41 8.70
CA ASN A 38 25.28 -6.25 9.33
C ASN A 38 24.68 -7.59 9.79
N LEU A 39 23.51 -7.56 10.41
CA LEU A 39 22.81 -8.78 10.85
C LEU A 39 22.45 -9.70 9.68
N LEU A 40 21.99 -9.15 8.55
CA LEU A 40 21.68 -9.94 7.34
C LEU A 40 22.95 -10.61 6.78
N ASN A 41 24.09 -9.93 6.79
CA ASN A 41 25.35 -10.51 6.31
C ASN A 41 25.97 -11.52 7.27
N GLU A 42 25.78 -11.33 8.58
CA GLU A 42 26.23 -12.27 9.62
C GLU A 42 25.41 -13.56 9.57
N LYS A 43 24.07 -13.45 9.61
CA LYS A 43 23.17 -14.60 9.67
C LYS A 43 22.97 -15.25 8.31
N LYS A 44 22.93 -14.47 7.23
CA LYS A 44 22.56 -14.90 5.86
C LYS A 44 21.19 -15.58 5.74
N GLU A 45 20.38 -15.42 6.77
CA GLU A 45 19.01 -15.90 6.86
C GLU A 45 18.18 -15.00 7.78
N TYR A 46 16.85 -15.08 7.65
CA TYR A 46 15.90 -14.51 8.60
C TYR A 46 14.60 -15.32 8.61
N ARG A 47 13.71 -14.99 9.55
CA ARG A 47 12.43 -15.69 9.73
C ARG A 47 11.25 -14.82 9.35
N VAL A 48 10.29 -15.41 8.65
CA VAL A 48 8.98 -14.83 8.40
C VAL A 48 7.95 -15.65 9.15
N VAL A 49 7.15 -15.02 9.99
CA VAL A 49 6.14 -15.68 10.83
C VAL A 49 4.74 -15.27 10.38
N LEU A 50 3.88 -16.24 10.11
CA LEU A 50 2.49 -15.96 9.76
C LEU A 50 1.69 -15.54 11.00
N ALA A 51 1.00 -14.42 10.91
CA ALA A 51 0.09 -13.93 11.93
C ALA A 51 -1.27 -14.62 11.80
N ASP A 52 -1.33 -15.91 12.14
CA ASP A 52 -2.55 -16.72 12.16
C ASP A 52 -2.48 -17.81 13.26
N PRO A 53 -3.50 -18.65 13.47
CA PRO A 53 -3.46 -19.68 14.51
C PRO A 53 -2.31 -20.68 14.40
N SER A 54 -1.76 -20.90 13.19
CA SER A 54 -0.63 -21.81 13.00
C SER A 54 0.69 -21.21 13.50
N GLN A 55 0.82 -19.88 13.48
CA GLN A 55 2.07 -19.16 13.68
C GLN A 55 3.23 -19.78 12.87
N GLN A 56 2.94 -20.28 11.66
CA GLN A 56 3.92 -20.98 10.85
C GLN A 56 5.13 -20.09 10.60
N GLU A 57 6.32 -20.62 10.90
CA GLU A 57 7.59 -19.97 10.61
C GLU A 57 8.17 -20.47 9.29
N MET A 58 8.67 -19.53 8.48
CA MET A 58 9.44 -19.81 7.27
C MET A 58 10.83 -19.21 7.43
N VAL A 59 11.88 -20.01 7.17
CA VAL A 59 13.27 -19.53 7.14
C VAL A 59 13.61 -19.13 5.71
N ILE A 60 14.01 -17.87 5.56
CA ILE A 60 14.46 -17.29 4.30
C ILE A 60 15.97 -17.29 4.30
N ASN A 61 16.58 -18.02 3.36
CA ASN A 61 18.03 -18.20 3.23
C ASN A 61 18.56 -17.45 2.01
N ASN A 62 19.88 -17.55 1.78
CA ASN A 62 20.57 -17.01 0.60
C ASN A 62 20.35 -15.50 0.45
N VAL A 63 20.48 -14.79 1.57
CA VAL A 63 20.37 -13.34 1.61
C VAL A 63 21.69 -12.70 1.97
N SER A 64 21.90 -11.52 1.40
CA SER A 64 23.00 -10.61 1.72
C SER A 64 22.45 -9.19 1.80
N ALA A 65 23.26 -8.26 2.29
CA ALA A 65 22.88 -6.86 2.34
C ALA A 65 24.05 -5.91 2.07
N ILE A 66 23.77 -4.78 1.44
CA ILE A 66 24.73 -3.71 1.18
C ILE A 66 24.21 -2.43 1.81
N ASN A 67 25.08 -1.74 2.57
CA ASN A 67 24.78 -0.38 3.00
C ASN A 67 25.03 0.58 1.83
N SER A 68 23.98 1.20 1.29
CA SER A 68 24.07 2.05 0.09
C SER A 68 24.80 3.37 0.29
N GLN A 69 24.86 3.89 1.52
CA GLN A 69 25.62 5.10 1.84
C GLN A 69 27.11 4.79 2.02
N ALA A 70 27.42 3.67 2.69
CA ALA A 70 28.81 3.31 2.97
C ALA A 70 29.50 2.66 1.76
N ASN A 71 28.77 1.90 0.94
CA ASN A 71 29.34 1.10 -0.15
C ASN A 71 28.54 1.25 -1.47
N PRO A 72 28.40 2.46 -2.03
CA PRO A 72 27.65 2.68 -3.26
C PRO A 72 28.19 1.87 -4.45
N GLU A 73 29.50 1.70 -4.56
CA GLU A 73 30.14 0.90 -5.63
C GLU A 73 29.68 -0.57 -5.63
N LEU A 74 29.52 -1.17 -4.44
CA LEU A 74 29.01 -2.55 -4.33
C LEU A 74 27.55 -2.64 -4.79
N VAL A 75 26.75 -1.59 -4.58
CA VAL A 75 25.37 -1.55 -5.09
C VAL A 75 25.37 -1.47 -6.62
N ILE A 76 26.23 -0.63 -7.21
CA ILE A 76 26.39 -0.52 -8.67
C ILE A 76 26.75 -1.88 -9.27
N GLU A 77 27.71 -2.60 -8.67
CA GLU A 77 28.08 -3.95 -9.10
C GLU A 77 26.94 -4.95 -8.97
N ALA A 78 26.16 -4.88 -7.89
CA ALA A 78 25.01 -5.76 -7.67
C ALA A 78 23.91 -5.51 -8.71
N ILE A 79 23.57 -4.25 -8.99
CA ILE A 79 22.61 -3.87 -10.04
C ILE A 79 23.07 -4.38 -11.40
N ALA A 80 24.37 -4.24 -11.71
CA ALA A 80 24.92 -4.68 -12.98
C ALA A 80 24.72 -6.18 -13.22
N LYS A 81 24.73 -6.99 -12.16
CA LYS A 81 24.56 -8.46 -12.20
C LYS A 81 23.13 -8.94 -11.95
N ALA A 82 22.21 -8.05 -11.58
CA ALA A 82 20.86 -8.42 -11.17
C ALA A 82 20.04 -9.08 -12.30
N ASP A 83 19.14 -9.97 -11.93
CA ASP A 83 18.10 -10.52 -12.80
C ASP A 83 16.76 -9.79 -12.58
N ILE A 84 16.55 -9.19 -11.40
CA ILE A 84 15.46 -8.27 -11.11
C ILE A 84 15.88 -7.23 -10.07
N LEU A 85 15.30 -6.03 -10.16
CA LEU A 85 15.42 -4.99 -9.15
C LEU A 85 14.04 -4.65 -8.59
N THR A 86 13.92 -4.56 -7.27
CA THR A 86 12.67 -4.19 -6.61
C THR A 86 12.91 -3.16 -5.50
N THR A 87 11.88 -2.41 -5.10
CA THR A 87 11.98 -1.44 -3.99
C THR A 87 10.81 -1.56 -3.04
N ALA A 88 11.03 -1.33 -1.74
CA ALA A 88 10.01 -1.10 -0.73
C ALA A 88 10.55 -0.13 0.34
N ILE A 89 10.78 1.12 -0.06
CA ILE A 89 11.53 2.15 0.70
C ILE A 89 10.72 3.40 1.04
N GLY A 90 9.50 3.49 0.52
CA GLY A 90 8.65 4.67 0.61
C GLY A 90 8.82 5.59 -0.62
N PRO A 91 7.72 6.17 -1.13
CA PRO A 91 7.72 7.03 -2.32
C PRO A 91 8.76 8.16 -2.30
N ASN A 92 8.95 8.78 -1.13
CA ASN A 92 9.84 9.93 -0.97
C ASN A 92 11.33 9.56 -1.08
N ILE A 93 11.67 8.28 -0.98
CA ILE A 93 13.06 7.79 -1.06
C ILE A 93 13.43 7.40 -2.48
N LEU A 94 12.46 7.09 -3.36
CA LEU A 94 12.71 6.73 -4.76
C LEU A 94 13.62 7.74 -5.50
N PRO A 95 13.43 9.08 -5.39
CA PRO A 95 14.32 10.03 -6.05
C PRO A 95 15.77 9.98 -5.53
N LEU A 96 15.98 9.59 -4.28
CA LEU A 96 17.29 9.58 -3.64
C LEU A 96 18.18 8.44 -4.15
N ILE A 97 17.59 7.32 -4.57
CA ILE A 97 18.33 6.17 -5.11
C ILE A 97 18.49 6.21 -6.63
N ALA A 98 17.85 7.17 -7.31
CA ALA A 98 17.80 7.22 -8.77
C ALA A 98 19.18 7.36 -9.43
N ASN A 99 20.09 8.14 -8.83
CA ASN A 99 21.45 8.27 -9.35
C ASN A 99 22.23 6.95 -9.26
N LEU A 100 22.11 6.27 -8.12
CA LEU A 100 22.76 4.98 -7.89
C LEU A 100 22.26 3.90 -8.86
N ILE A 101 20.95 3.91 -9.15
CA ILE A 101 20.37 3.03 -10.17
C ILE A 101 20.89 3.36 -11.56
N ALA A 102 20.91 4.64 -11.95
CA ALA A 102 21.43 5.06 -13.25
C ALA A 102 22.86 4.56 -13.48
N ASP A 103 23.74 4.71 -12.48
CA ASP A 103 25.13 4.26 -12.55
C ASP A 103 25.24 2.72 -12.61
N GLY A 104 24.42 2.00 -11.85
CA GLY A 104 24.31 0.53 -11.93
C GLY A 104 23.86 0.04 -13.31
N LEU A 105 22.89 0.71 -13.93
CA LEU A 105 22.38 0.39 -15.26
C LEU A 105 23.40 0.71 -16.37
N ARG A 106 24.14 1.82 -16.26
CA ARG A 106 25.30 2.09 -17.14
C ARG A 106 26.31 0.96 -17.06
N LYS A 107 26.66 0.56 -15.83
CA LYS A 107 27.61 -0.54 -15.62
C LYS A 107 27.10 -1.86 -16.19
N ARG A 108 25.80 -2.13 -16.07
CA ARG A 108 25.17 -3.32 -16.65
C ARG A 108 25.37 -3.41 -18.15
N ILE A 109 25.19 -2.29 -18.87
CA ILE A 109 25.30 -2.24 -20.33
C ILE A 109 26.69 -2.66 -20.82
N GLU A 110 27.73 -2.38 -20.03
CA GLU A 110 29.10 -2.82 -20.34
C GLU A 110 29.32 -4.34 -20.22
N ILE A 111 28.47 -5.04 -19.46
CA ILE A 111 28.70 -6.43 -19.04
C ILE A 111 27.76 -7.41 -19.76
N THR A 112 26.54 -7.00 -20.08
CA THR A 112 25.54 -7.87 -20.69
C THR A 112 24.52 -7.09 -21.49
N ASP A 113 23.89 -7.74 -22.47
CA ASP A 113 22.74 -7.23 -23.22
C ASP A 113 21.37 -7.68 -22.68
N LYS A 114 21.36 -8.51 -21.62
CA LYS A 114 20.12 -9.00 -21.03
C LYS A 114 19.24 -7.84 -20.52
N PRO A 115 17.91 -7.90 -20.72
CA PRO A 115 16.97 -6.99 -20.09
C PRO A 115 17.06 -6.99 -18.57
N LEU A 116 16.53 -5.96 -17.93
CA LEU A 116 16.31 -5.90 -16.48
C LEU A 116 15.00 -5.17 -16.20
N ASN A 117 14.16 -5.74 -15.33
CA ASN A 117 12.92 -5.10 -14.90
C ASN A 117 13.09 -4.55 -13.47
N LEU A 118 12.68 -3.30 -13.27
CA LEU A 118 12.72 -2.57 -12.00
C LEU A 118 11.28 -2.34 -11.52
N ILE A 119 10.89 -3.01 -10.44
CA ILE A 119 9.51 -2.96 -9.93
C ILE A 119 9.47 -2.27 -8.55
N ALA A 120 9.01 -1.02 -8.52
CA ALA A 120 8.80 -0.32 -7.27
C ALA A 120 7.53 -0.85 -6.58
N CYS A 121 7.70 -1.51 -5.44
CA CYS A 121 6.64 -2.14 -4.65
C CYS A 121 6.23 -1.21 -3.51
N GLU A 122 5.73 -0.03 -3.86
CA GLU A 122 5.46 1.06 -2.94
C GLU A 122 3.95 1.23 -2.68
N ASN A 123 3.60 1.84 -1.54
CA ASN A 123 2.21 2.23 -1.28
C ASN A 123 1.85 3.54 -2.01
N MET A 124 2.00 3.55 -3.34
CA MET A 124 1.67 4.66 -4.24
C MET A 124 1.26 4.15 -5.62
N ILE A 125 0.49 4.97 -6.32
CA ILE A 125 0.20 4.78 -7.74
C ILE A 125 1.40 5.28 -8.54
N GLY A 126 1.85 4.51 -9.54
CA GLY A 126 2.91 4.95 -10.44
C GLY A 126 4.32 4.95 -9.81
N GLY A 127 4.59 4.07 -8.86
CA GLY A 127 5.89 4.01 -8.17
C GLY A 127 7.07 3.74 -9.12
N SER A 128 6.92 2.79 -10.04
CA SER A 128 7.95 2.46 -11.01
C SER A 128 8.04 3.55 -12.07
N SER A 129 6.92 4.15 -12.46
CA SER A 129 6.88 5.32 -13.34
C SER A 129 7.64 6.52 -12.74
N LEU A 130 7.44 6.82 -11.46
CA LEU A 130 8.19 7.87 -10.75
C LEU A 130 9.69 7.53 -10.68
N LEU A 131 10.02 6.28 -10.35
CA LEU A 131 11.42 5.84 -10.33
C LEU A 131 12.08 5.98 -11.70
N LYS A 132 11.38 5.58 -12.77
CA LYS A 132 11.83 5.74 -14.15
C LYS A 132 12.11 7.21 -14.47
N GLU A 133 11.16 8.09 -14.18
CA GLU A 133 11.31 9.55 -14.38
C GLU A 133 12.60 10.05 -13.72
N LYS A 134 12.80 9.73 -12.43
CA LYS A 134 13.97 10.20 -11.67
C LYS A 134 15.28 9.59 -12.12
N VAL A 135 15.29 8.34 -12.58
CA VAL A 135 16.47 7.72 -13.19
C VAL A 135 16.79 8.40 -14.52
N PHE A 136 15.78 8.64 -15.36
CA PHE A 136 15.94 9.22 -16.69
C PHE A 136 16.36 10.70 -16.66
N GLU A 137 16.04 11.43 -15.60
CA GLU A 137 16.60 12.76 -15.34
C GLU A 137 18.14 12.77 -15.22
N LYS A 138 18.77 11.60 -14.95
CA LYS A 138 20.23 11.46 -14.81
C LYS A 138 20.93 11.05 -16.10
N LEU A 139 20.19 10.84 -17.19
CA LEU A 139 20.67 10.27 -18.44
C LEU A 139 20.79 11.30 -19.56
N THR A 140 21.75 11.11 -20.47
CA THR A 140 21.78 11.83 -21.76
C THR A 140 20.64 11.37 -22.68
N ASN A 141 20.40 12.08 -23.78
CA ASN A 141 19.35 11.71 -24.73
C ASN A 141 19.64 10.37 -25.45
N GLU A 142 20.91 10.09 -25.70
CA GLU A 142 21.39 8.83 -26.28
C GLU A 142 21.16 7.68 -25.29
N GLU A 143 21.52 7.89 -24.00
CA GLU A 143 21.32 6.91 -22.94
C GLU A 143 19.83 6.57 -22.74
N LYS A 144 18.94 7.57 -22.75
CA LYS A 144 17.49 7.35 -22.60
C LYS A 144 16.94 6.37 -23.64
N SER A 145 17.34 6.53 -24.90
CA SER A 145 16.88 5.68 -26.00
C SER A 145 17.33 4.23 -25.83
N LEU A 146 18.56 4.03 -25.36
CA LEU A 146 19.10 2.70 -25.07
C LEU A 146 18.44 2.08 -23.83
N PHE A 147 18.26 2.87 -22.76
CA PHE A 147 17.67 2.40 -21.51
C PHE A 147 16.20 2.00 -21.70
N ASP A 148 15.42 2.75 -22.49
CA ASP A 148 14.03 2.42 -22.78
C ASP A 148 13.86 1.07 -23.48
N GLN A 149 14.83 0.65 -24.28
CA GLN A 149 14.80 -0.64 -24.98
C GLN A 149 15.26 -1.81 -24.11
N ARG A 150 16.01 -1.52 -23.05
CA ARG A 150 16.71 -2.55 -22.25
C ARG A 150 16.14 -2.72 -20.85
N PHE A 151 15.50 -1.71 -20.29
CA PHE A 151 15.08 -1.69 -18.90
C PHE A 151 13.59 -1.38 -18.76
N GLY A 152 12.86 -2.35 -18.20
CA GLY A 152 11.45 -2.20 -17.89
C GLY A 152 11.24 -1.57 -16.52
N PHE A 153 10.22 -0.73 -16.41
CA PHE A 153 9.78 -0.13 -15.14
C PHE A 153 8.28 -0.38 -14.95
N PRO A 154 7.85 -1.64 -14.82
CA PRO A 154 6.43 -1.93 -14.69
C PRO A 154 5.92 -1.48 -13.33
N ASP A 155 4.84 -0.70 -13.34
CA ASP A 155 4.16 -0.30 -12.12
C ASP A 155 3.53 -1.53 -11.44
N SER A 156 3.37 -1.42 -10.12
CA SER A 156 2.80 -2.50 -9.32
C SER A 156 1.78 -2.00 -8.30
N ALA A 157 0.85 -2.88 -7.94
CA ALA A 157 -0.03 -2.72 -6.81
C ALA A 157 0.28 -3.84 -5.82
N VAL A 158 0.67 -3.46 -4.61
CA VAL A 158 1.07 -4.40 -3.55
C VAL A 158 0.16 -4.26 -2.33
N ASP A 159 -0.24 -5.40 -1.76
CA ASP A 159 -1.06 -5.46 -0.56
C ASP A 159 -0.66 -6.62 0.34
N ARG A 160 -0.12 -6.26 1.51
CA ARG A 160 0.10 -7.17 2.64
C ARG A 160 0.13 -6.33 3.91
N ILE A 161 -0.68 -6.68 4.90
CA ILE A 161 -0.67 -6.09 6.22
C ILE A 161 0.53 -6.66 6.97
N VAL A 162 1.42 -5.75 7.32
CA VAL A 162 2.59 -6.03 8.15
C VAL A 162 2.54 -5.03 9.30
N PRO A 163 2.13 -5.46 10.51
CA PRO A 163 1.95 -4.54 11.62
C PRO A 163 3.30 -3.96 12.07
N ASN A 164 3.22 -2.81 12.75
CA ASN A 164 4.34 -2.34 13.54
C ASN A 164 4.67 -3.39 14.60
N GLN A 165 5.94 -3.73 14.73
CA GLN A 165 6.37 -4.83 15.57
C GLN A 165 7.79 -4.59 16.07
N ILE A 166 8.04 -5.09 17.26
CA ILE A 166 9.36 -5.14 17.88
C ILE A 166 9.58 -6.59 18.26
N ASN A 167 10.62 -7.19 17.70
CA ASN A 167 10.97 -8.59 17.91
C ASN A 167 12.35 -8.64 18.56
N GLU A 168 12.57 -9.61 19.46
CA GLU A 168 13.91 -9.87 20.01
C GLU A 168 14.90 -10.22 18.88
N ASP A 169 14.46 -11.07 17.93
CA ASP A 169 15.16 -11.29 16.68
C ASP A 169 14.83 -10.17 15.68
N LYS A 170 15.73 -9.19 15.57
CA LYS A 170 15.56 -7.98 14.75
C LYS A 170 15.30 -8.24 13.26
N LEU A 171 15.73 -9.40 12.75
CA LEU A 171 15.47 -9.77 11.35
C LEU A 171 14.12 -10.49 11.17
N MET A 172 13.58 -11.09 12.23
CA MET A 172 12.29 -11.75 12.18
C MET A 172 11.19 -10.73 11.86
N VAL A 173 10.26 -11.14 10.99
CA VAL A 173 9.11 -10.33 10.63
C VAL A 173 7.83 -11.17 10.64
N LYS A 174 6.84 -10.70 11.38
CA LYS A 174 5.49 -11.23 11.43
C LYS A 174 4.63 -10.54 10.38
N VAL A 175 3.92 -11.32 9.58
CA VAL A 175 3.11 -10.85 8.45
C VAL A 175 1.79 -11.58 8.38
N GLU A 176 0.75 -10.95 7.82
CA GLU A 176 -0.48 -11.68 7.55
C GLU A 176 -0.27 -12.78 6.48
N PRO A 177 -1.08 -13.86 6.46
CA PRO A 177 -1.01 -14.88 5.42
C PRO A 177 -1.38 -14.35 4.02
N PHE A 178 -2.37 -13.45 3.94
CA PHE A 178 -2.78 -12.86 2.68
C PHE A 178 -1.69 -11.97 2.09
N TYR A 179 -1.53 -12.03 0.77
CA TYR A 179 -0.77 -11.05 0.03
C TYR A 179 -1.32 -10.94 -1.40
N GLU A 180 -1.08 -9.81 -2.03
CA GLU A 180 -1.37 -9.57 -3.44
C GLU A 180 -0.28 -8.69 -4.04
N TRP A 181 0.34 -9.16 -5.13
CA TRP A 181 1.33 -8.42 -5.91
C TRP A 181 0.91 -8.45 -7.37
N VAL A 182 0.39 -7.33 -7.87
CA VAL A 182 -0.06 -7.17 -9.25
C VAL A 182 0.93 -6.29 -10.00
N VAL A 183 1.34 -6.68 -11.20
CA VAL A 183 2.34 -5.96 -12.01
C VAL A 183 1.79 -5.71 -13.41
N GLU A 184 2.01 -4.49 -13.91
CA GLU A 184 1.64 -4.10 -15.27
C GLU A 184 2.55 -4.78 -16.30
N GLU A 185 1.99 -5.70 -17.09
CA GLU A 185 2.74 -6.51 -18.05
C GLU A 185 3.27 -5.69 -19.23
N THR A 186 2.53 -4.67 -19.66
CA THR A 186 2.82 -3.89 -20.87
C THR A 186 4.12 -3.08 -20.79
N LYS A 187 4.68 -2.93 -19.59
CA LYS A 187 5.92 -2.19 -19.31
C LYS A 187 7.12 -3.09 -19.05
N ILE A 188 6.93 -4.41 -19.11
CA ILE A 188 8.00 -5.39 -18.98
C ILE A 188 8.82 -5.39 -20.26
N VAL A 189 10.14 -5.43 -20.10
CA VAL A 189 11.08 -5.63 -21.21
C VAL A 189 11.64 -7.04 -21.14
N GLY A 190 11.60 -7.74 -22.27
CA GLY A 190 12.04 -9.13 -22.38
C GLY A 190 11.02 -10.12 -21.81
N GLU A 191 11.51 -11.18 -21.20
CA GLU A 191 10.67 -12.21 -20.59
C GLU A 191 10.10 -11.73 -19.25
N LYS A 192 8.89 -12.21 -18.93
CA LYS A 192 8.26 -11.96 -17.63
C LYS A 192 9.13 -12.57 -16.52
N PRO A 193 9.42 -11.82 -15.44
CA PRO A 193 10.13 -12.40 -14.30
C PRO A 193 9.34 -13.59 -13.71
N GLU A 194 10.02 -14.72 -13.55
CA GLU A 194 9.44 -15.94 -12.97
C GLU A 194 9.35 -15.82 -11.45
N ILE A 195 8.45 -14.99 -10.95
CA ILE A 195 8.22 -14.79 -9.52
C ILE A 195 6.85 -15.34 -9.13
N ALA A 196 6.85 -16.38 -8.31
CA ALA A 196 5.65 -16.95 -7.73
C ALA A 196 4.91 -15.92 -6.88
N GLY A 197 3.60 -15.83 -7.07
CA GLY A 197 2.73 -14.89 -6.34
C GLY A 197 2.51 -13.55 -7.05
N ILE A 198 3.19 -13.26 -8.16
CA ILE A 198 2.86 -12.11 -9.01
C ILE A 198 1.67 -12.44 -9.92
N THR A 199 0.72 -11.52 -10.00
CA THR A 199 -0.31 -11.50 -11.04
C THR A 199 0.05 -10.44 -12.07
N PHE A 200 0.36 -10.85 -13.30
CA PHE A 200 0.61 -9.93 -14.40
C PHE A 200 -0.72 -9.54 -15.07
N VAL A 201 -0.92 -8.25 -15.30
CA VAL A 201 -2.16 -7.70 -15.87
C VAL A 201 -1.85 -6.69 -16.95
N GLN A 202 -2.80 -6.53 -17.88
CA GLN A 202 -2.66 -5.56 -18.97
C GLN A 202 -2.96 -4.13 -18.53
N ASP A 203 -3.85 -3.97 -17.54
CA ASP A 203 -4.21 -2.69 -16.95
C ASP A 203 -4.22 -2.84 -15.41
N LEU A 204 -3.43 -1.99 -14.76
CA LEU A 204 -3.25 -2.00 -13.31
C LEU A 204 -4.30 -1.15 -12.58
N VAL A 205 -4.92 -0.18 -13.27
CA VAL A 205 -5.89 0.77 -12.68
C VAL A 205 -7.04 0.07 -11.95
N PRO A 206 -7.68 -0.98 -12.51
CA PRO A 206 -8.76 -1.70 -11.82
C PRO A 206 -8.32 -2.28 -10.48
N PHE A 207 -7.09 -2.81 -10.40
CA PHE A 207 -6.57 -3.46 -9.19
C PHE A 207 -6.15 -2.44 -8.12
N ILE A 208 -5.59 -1.31 -8.55
CA ILE A 208 -5.28 -0.18 -7.67
C ILE A 208 -6.57 0.35 -7.04
N GLU A 209 -7.58 0.64 -7.84
CA GLU A 209 -8.86 1.15 -7.32
C GLU A 209 -9.57 0.09 -6.47
N ARG A 210 -9.54 -1.19 -6.85
CA ARG A 210 -10.08 -2.28 -6.03
C ARG A 210 -9.44 -2.32 -4.64
N LYS A 211 -8.11 -2.25 -4.57
CA LYS A 211 -7.41 -2.22 -3.28
C LYS A 211 -7.71 -0.96 -2.50
N LEU A 212 -7.68 0.21 -3.14
CA LEU A 212 -7.95 1.50 -2.51
C LEU A 212 -9.38 1.57 -1.95
N PHE A 213 -10.36 1.08 -2.72
CA PHE A 213 -11.77 1.23 -2.39
C PHE A 213 -12.40 0.04 -1.66
N THR A 214 -11.65 -1.06 -1.49
CA THR A 214 -12.03 -2.16 -0.60
C THR A 214 -11.15 -2.20 0.65
N VAL A 215 -9.83 -2.35 0.49
CA VAL A 215 -8.91 -2.53 1.64
C VAL A 215 -8.71 -1.21 2.38
N ASN A 216 -8.29 -0.16 1.69
CA ASN A 216 -8.00 1.10 2.39
C ASN A 216 -9.28 1.76 2.93
N THR A 217 -10.39 1.72 2.18
CA THR A 217 -11.71 2.17 2.63
C THR A 217 -12.14 1.41 3.87
N GLY A 218 -12.21 0.07 3.81
CA GLY A 218 -12.68 -0.73 4.92
C GLY A 218 -11.84 -0.55 6.18
N HIS A 219 -10.50 -0.48 6.03
CA HIS A 219 -9.60 -0.31 7.16
C HIS A 219 -9.76 1.08 7.81
N ALA A 220 -9.94 2.14 7.02
CA ALA A 220 -10.22 3.47 7.55
C ALA A 220 -11.58 3.54 8.25
N LEU A 221 -12.60 2.90 7.70
CA LEU A 221 -13.94 2.84 8.29
C LEU A 221 -13.94 2.07 9.62
N ALA A 222 -13.28 0.91 9.67
CA ALA A 222 -13.10 0.14 10.90
C ALA A 222 -12.43 0.99 11.98
N ALA A 223 -11.42 1.80 11.61
CA ALA A 223 -10.75 2.71 12.53
C ALA A 223 -11.67 3.82 13.04
N TYR A 224 -12.39 4.53 12.16
CA TYR A 224 -13.24 5.65 12.58
C TYR A 224 -14.46 5.20 13.37
N PHE A 225 -15.09 4.08 13.01
CA PHE A 225 -16.18 3.51 13.79
C PHE A 225 -15.66 2.93 15.10
N GLY A 226 -14.55 2.19 15.10
CA GLY A 226 -13.91 1.71 16.33
C GLY A 226 -13.63 2.84 17.30
N TYR A 227 -13.01 3.92 16.82
CA TYR A 227 -12.76 5.12 17.61
C TYR A 227 -14.06 5.78 18.13
N TYR A 228 -15.07 5.92 17.27
CA TYR A 228 -16.38 6.47 17.66
C TYR A 228 -17.06 5.66 18.78
N PHE A 229 -16.92 4.34 18.78
CA PHE A 229 -17.45 3.44 19.82
C PHE A 229 -16.49 3.20 21.00
N GLY A 230 -15.33 3.88 21.05
CA GLY A 230 -14.36 3.73 22.13
C GLY A 230 -13.59 2.40 22.13
N ILE A 231 -13.46 1.75 20.98
CA ILE A 231 -12.69 0.52 20.78
C ILE A 231 -11.27 0.86 20.29
N GLU A 232 -10.27 0.29 20.94
CA GLU A 232 -8.86 0.67 20.76
C GLU A 232 -8.23 0.08 19.49
N THR A 233 -8.61 -1.14 19.08
CA THR A 233 -7.90 -1.89 18.02
C THR A 233 -8.85 -2.37 16.93
N ILE A 234 -8.35 -2.46 15.70
CA ILE A 234 -9.12 -2.87 14.51
C ILE A 234 -9.74 -4.27 14.64
N ASN A 235 -8.99 -5.26 15.15
CA ASN A 235 -9.50 -6.63 15.30
C ASN A 235 -10.71 -6.67 16.24
N ILE A 236 -10.64 -6.00 17.40
CA ILE A 236 -11.77 -5.89 18.34
C ILE A 236 -12.93 -5.09 17.70
N ALA A 237 -12.64 -4.03 16.95
CA ALA A 237 -13.67 -3.27 16.27
C ALA A 237 -14.43 -4.12 15.25
N MET A 238 -13.75 -5.04 14.56
CA MET A 238 -14.35 -5.92 13.58
C MET A 238 -15.05 -7.15 14.17
N GLU A 239 -14.80 -7.49 15.43
CA GLU A 239 -15.59 -8.46 16.20
C GLU A 239 -16.96 -7.88 16.62
N ASN A 240 -17.10 -6.56 16.67
CA ASN A 240 -18.38 -5.90 16.94
C ASN A 240 -19.29 -5.98 15.71
N GLU A 241 -20.42 -6.68 15.82
CA GLU A 241 -21.36 -6.90 14.71
C GLU A 241 -21.88 -5.61 14.08
N GLN A 242 -22.11 -4.55 14.87
CA GLN A 242 -22.58 -3.26 14.36
C GLN A 242 -21.51 -2.57 13.51
N ILE A 243 -20.25 -2.55 13.97
CA ILE A 243 -19.14 -1.97 13.21
C ILE A 243 -18.87 -2.79 11.96
N ASN A 244 -18.84 -4.13 12.09
CA ASN A 244 -18.63 -5.03 10.97
C ASN A 244 -19.69 -4.81 9.88
N GLY A 245 -20.97 -4.72 10.26
CA GLY A 245 -22.06 -4.43 9.33
C GLY A 245 -21.95 -3.05 8.66
N LEU A 246 -21.49 -2.02 9.38
CA LEU A 246 -21.25 -0.69 8.80
C LEU A 246 -20.12 -0.72 7.77
N VAL A 247 -19.02 -1.40 8.08
CA VAL A 247 -17.87 -1.55 7.18
C VAL A 247 -18.26 -2.39 5.96
N GLU A 248 -18.88 -3.56 6.16
CA GLU A 248 -19.35 -4.42 5.07
C GLU A 248 -20.33 -3.69 4.14
N GLY A 249 -21.28 -2.94 4.70
CA GLY A 249 -22.22 -2.14 3.91
C GLY A 249 -21.52 -1.15 2.99
N ALA A 250 -20.51 -0.43 3.51
CA ALA A 250 -19.72 0.50 2.71
C ALA A 250 -18.85 -0.21 1.66
N LEU A 251 -18.33 -1.40 1.97
CA LEU A 251 -17.57 -2.20 1.01
C LEU A 251 -18.45 -2.81 -0.09
N ARG A 252 -19.71 -3.08 0.19
CA ARG A 252 -20.69 -3.49 -0.82
C ARG A 252 -21.05 -2.33 -1.75
N GLU A 253 -21.22 -1.12 -1.22
CA GLU A 253 -21.39 0.10 -2.02
C GLU A 253 -20.18 0.33 -2.92
N SER A 254 -18.97 0.33 -2.35
CA SER A 254 -17.76 0.51 -3.15
C SER A 254 -17.55 -0.64 -4.16
N GLY A 255 -17.88 -1.86 -3.76
CA GLY A 255 -17.77 -3.03 -4.62
C GLY A 255 -18.73 -3.04 -5.80
N GLU A 256 -19.97 -2.55 -5.62
CA GLU A 256 -20.94 -2.44 -6.72
C GLU A 256 -20.42 -1.50 -7.81
N PHE A 257 -19.89 -0.32 -7.46
CA PHE A 257 -19.32 0.55 -8.50
C PHE A 257 -18.07 -0.07 -9.15
N LEU A 258 -17.21 -0.76 -8.40
CA LEU A 258 -16.01 -1.40 -8.96
C LEU A 258 -16.38 -2.47 -9.98
N VAL A 259 -17.41 -3.26 -9.68
CA VAL A 259 -17.96 -4.28 -10.59
C VAL A 259 -18.52 -3.64 -11.85
N GLU A 260 -19.34 -2.60 -11.73
CA GLU A 260 -19.94 -1.92 -12.90
C GLU A 260 -18.89 -1.18 -13.75
N LYS A 261 -17.93 -0.49 -13.12
CA LYS A 261 -16.91 0.31 -13.81
C LYS A 261 -15.87 -0.54 -14.53
N TYR A 262 -15.43 -1.65 -13.93
CA TYR A 262 -14.31 -2.45 -14.43
C TYR A 262 -14.68 -3.85 -14.91
N GLY A 263 -15.94 -4.26 -14.76
CA GLY A 263 -16.38 -5.59 -15.17
C GLY A 263 -15.80 -6.72 -14.32
N PHE A 264 -15.42 -6.46 -13.05
CA PHE A 264 -15.03 -7.53 -12.14
C PHE A 264 -16.17 -8.54 -11.98
N ASN A 265 -15.83 -9.83 -11.87
CA ASN A 265 -16.84 -10.83 -11.55
C ASN A 265 -17.45 -10.52 -10.17
N ARG A 266 -18.78 -10.39 -10.13
CA ARG A 266 -19.53 -9.99 -8.93
C ARG A 266 -19.33 -10.95 -7.75
N ASP A 267 -19.35 -12.25 -8.01
CA ASP A 267 -19.19 -13.27 -6.96
C ASP A 267 -17.76 -13.33 -6.45
N GLU A 268 -16.77 -13.20 -7.33
CA GLU A 268 -15.36 -13.11 -6.93
C GLU A 268 -15.08 -11.85 -6.13
N HIS A 269 -15.66 -10.71 -6.52
CA HIS A 269 -15.52 -9.47 -5.78
C HIS A 269 -16.22 -9.53 -4.42
N GLY A 270 -17.39 -10.18 -4.34
CA GLY A 270 -18.05 -10.47 -3.06
C GLY A 270 -17.18 -11.32 -2.13
N LYS A 271 -16.53 -12.38 -2.65
CA LYS A 271 -15.57 -13.18 -1.89
C LYS A 271 -14.33 -12.37 -1.49
N TYR A 272 -13.88 -11.45 -2.33
CA TYR A 272 -12.79 -10.55 -1.99
C TYR A 272 -13.16 -9.65 -0.81
N ILE A 273 -14.33 -9.01 -0.81
CA ILE A 273 -14.84 -8.21 0.32
C ILE A 273 -14.85 -9.05 1.61
N GLN A 274 -15.41 -10.27 1.57
CA GLN A 274 -15.44 -11.15 2.73
C GLN A 274 -14.02 -11.50 3.21
N LYS A 275 -13.09 -11.75 2.30
CA LYS A 275 -11.68 -11.97 2.65
C LYS A 275 -11.08 -10.74 3.35
N ILE A 276 -11.39 -9.53 2.88
CA ILE A 276 -10.92 -8.28 3.50
C ILE A 276 -11.47 -8.11 4.92
N LEU A 277 -12.76 -8.37 5.14
CA LEU A 277 -13.36 -8.29 6.48
C LEU A 277 -12.70 -9.27 7.45
N HIS A 278 -12.43 -10.51 7.03
CA HIS A 278 -11.71 -11.49 7.84
C HIS A 278 -10.26 -11.06 8.13
N ARG A 279 -9.59 -10.39 7.19
CA ARG A 279 -8.23 -9.84 7.42
C ARG A 279 -8.24 -8.81 8.53
N PHE A 280 -9.24 -7.92 8.57
CA PHE A 280 -9.34 -6.92 9.62
C PHE A 280 -9.68 -7.52 11.00
N ALA A 281 -10.44 -8.61 11.03
CA ALA A 281 -10.78 -9.34 12.26
C ALA A 281 -9.65 -10.28 12.76
N ASN A 282 -8.46 -10.25 12.13
CA ASN A 282 -7.38 -11.16 12.51
C ASN A 282 -6.80 -10.83 13.89
N ALA A 283 -7.11 -11.67 14.89
CA ALA A 283 -6.67 -11.52 16.29
C ALA A 283 -5.13 -11.53 16.49
N TYR A 284 -4.36 -11.99 15.49
CA TYR A 284 -2.89 -12.01 15.55
C TYR A 284 -2.25 -10.74 14.99
N ILE A 285 -3.07 -9.80 14.49
CA ILE A 285 -2.64 -8.50 13.98
C ILE A 285 -3.35 -7.43 14.80
N ILE A 286 -2.61 -6.86 15.75
CA ILE A 286 -3.10 -5.78 16.59
C ILE A 286 -2.71 -4.47 15.95
N ASP A 287 -3.73 -3.68 15.61
CA ASP A 287 -3.56 -2.40 14.96
C ASP A 287 -4.45 -1.35 15.63
N GLU A 288 -3.86 -0.30 16.17
CA GLU A 288 -4.58 0.74 16.90
C GLU A 288 -5.47 1.55 15.96
N VAL A 289 -6.73 1.78 16.33
CA VAL A 289 -7.66 2.61 15.56
C VAL A 289 -7.12 4.03 15.38
N THR A 290 -6.35 4.54 16.34
CA THR A 290 -5.73 5.87 16.26
C THR A 290 -4.58 5.89 15.25
N ARG A 291 -3.81 4.81 15.15
CA ARG A 291 -2.75 4.66 14.15
C ARG A 291 -3.33 4.51 12.75
N VAL A 292 -4.35 3.68 12.59
CA VAL A 292 -5.01 3.45 11.31
C VAL A 292 -5.83 4.66 10.90
N GLY A 293 -6.47 5.35 11.85
CA GLY A 293 -7.32 6.53 11.70
C GLY A 293 -6.57 7.81 11.35
N ARG A 294 -5.26 7.89 11.62
CA ARG A 294 -4.43 9.09 11.38
C ARG A 294 -4.53 9.73 10.00
N SER A 295 -4.23 11.02 9.93
CA SER A 295 -4.26 11.87 8.74
C SER A 295 -5.64 11.94 8.05
N PRO A 296 -6.71 12.32 8.78
CA PRO A 296 -8.06 12.39 8.23
C PRO A 296 -8.19 13.36 7.06
N ILE A 297 -7.45 14.47 7.03
CA ILE A 297 -7.50 15.45 5.91
C ILE A 297 -7.21 14.75 4.57
N ARG A 298 -6.14 13.96 4.53
CA ARG A 298 -5.77 13.20 3.32
C ARG A 298 -6.85 12.20 2.93
N LYS A 299 -7.41 11.47 3.89
CA LYS A 299 -8.42 10.40 3.65
C LYS A 299 -9.80 10.93 3.29
N LEU A 300 -10.13 12.13 3.77
CA LEU A 300 -11.33 12.89 3.40
C LEU A 300 -11.16 13.57 2.03
N GLY A 301 -9.96 13.56 1.45
CA GLY A 301 -9.71 14.17 0.15
C GLY A 301 -10.58 13.57 -0.97
N PRO A 302 -10.93 14.36 -2.00
CA PRO A 302 -11.89 13.99 -3.04
C PRO A 302 -11.53 12.75 -3.86
N ASN A 303 -10.23 12.44 -3.93
CA ASN A 303 -9.67 11.34 -4.74
C ASN A 303 -9.17 10.18 -3.88
N ASP A 304 -9.31 10.23 -2.55
CA ASP A 304 -8.86 9.18 -1.64
C ASP A 304 -10.02 8.23 -1.26
N ARG A 305 -9.77 7.36 -0.30
CA ARG A 305 -10.53 6.14 0.04
C ARG A 305 -11.96 6.34 0.58
N LEU A 306 -12.42 7.56 0.84
CA LEU A 306 -13.75 7.79 1.40
C LEU A 306 -14.66 8.53 0.42
N VAL A 307 -14.25 9.74 0.00
CA VAL A 307 -15.09 10.60 -0.85
C VAL A 307 -15.13 10.11 -2.29
N SER A 308 -14.01 9.63 -2.84
CA SER A 308 -13.95 9.12 -4.20
C SER A 308 -14.89 7.94 -4.45
N PRO A 309 -14.89 6.86 -3.64
CA PRO A 309 -15.82 5.75 -3.87
C PRO A 309 -17.28 6.16 -3.67
N ALA A 310 -17.59 7.08 -2.74
CA ALA A 310 -18.96 7.57 -2.54
C ALA A 310 -19.47 8.36 -3.74
N ARG A 311 -18.64 9.26 -4.28
CA ARG A 311 -18.95 10.04 -5.48
C ARG A 311 -19.10 9.13 -6.71
N GLN A 312 -18.15 8.22 -6.91
CA GLN A 312 -18.17 7.31 -8.05
C GLN A 312 -19.33 6.31 -8.00
N PHE A 313 -19.76 5.89 -6.82
CA PHE A 313 -20.96 5.08 -6.66
C PHE A 313 -22.20 5.80 -7.19
N ILE A 314 -22.38 7.08 -6.88
CA ILE A 314 -23.48 7.88 -7.44
C ILE A 314 -23.36 7.98 -8.97
N GLU A 315 -22.16 8.29 -9.48
CA GLU A 315 -21.93 8.50 -10.91
C GLU A 315 -22.14 7.23 -11.76
N VAL A 316 -21.71 6.07 -11.25
CA VAL A 316 -21.74 4.80 -11.99
C VAL A 316 -23.00 4.00 -11.73
N VAL A 317 -23.45 3.94 -10.47
CA VAL A 317 -24.59 3.10 -10.04
C VAL A 317 -25.90 3.88 -10.01
N GLY A 318 -25.86 5.21 -9.89
CA GLY A 318 -27.05 6.06 -9.86
C GLY A 318 -27.84 5.99 -8.54
N LYS A 319 -27.20 5.57 -7.44
CA LYS A 319 -27.79 5.45 -6.10
C LYS A 319 -27.00 6.27 -5.08
N GLU A 320 -27.64 6.65 -3.99
CA GLU A 320 -26.97 7.33 -2.87
C GLU A 320 -26.32 6.33 -1.90
N PRO A 321 -25.03 6.49 -1.57
CA PRO A 321 -24.33 5.57 -0.67
C PRO A 321 -24.62 5.89 0.80
N THR A 322 -25.35 5.02 1.50
CA THR A 322 -25.68 5.22 2.91
C THR A 322 -24.49 4.99 3.83
N TYR A 323 -23.73 3.92 3.62
CA TYR A 323 -22.68 3.49 4.54
C TYR A 323 -21.38 4.28 4.36
N LEU A 324 -21.01 4.63 3.13
CA LEU A 324 -19.87 5.51 2.88
C LEU A 324 -20.11 6.92 3.46
N MET A 325 -21.34 7.45 3.37
CA MET A 325 -21.69 8.72 4.04
C MET A 325 -21.52 8.66 5.55
N LYS A 326 -22.01 7.59 6.20
CA LYS A 326 -21.79 7.33 7.63
C LYS A 326 -20.31 7.28 7.98
N GLY A 327 -19.52 6.63 7.13
CA GLY A 327 -18.07 6.55 7.26
C GLY A 327 -17.36 7.90 7.20
N ILE A 328 -17.73 8.74 6.23
CA ILE A 328 -17.22 10.12 6.10
C ILE A 328 -17.63 10.95 7.33
N ALA A 329 -18.86 10.81 7.81
CA ALA A 329 -19.33 11.46 9.02
C ALA A 329 -18.54 11.04 10.26
N ALA A 330 -18.25 9.74 10.43
CA ALA A 330 -17.42 9.24 11.53
C ALA A 330 -15.97 9.78 11.43
N ALA A 331 -15.41 9.90 10.22
CA ALA A 331 -14.09 10.50 10.01
C ALA A 331 -14.06 12.00 10.38
N LEU A 332 -15.15 12.73 10.19
CA LEU A 332 -15.28 14.13 10.61
C LEU A 332 -15.47 14.28 12.14
N LEU A 333 -15.98 13.25 12.81
CA LEU A 333 -16.11 13.19 14.29
C LEU A 333 -14.82 12.72 14.99
N TYR A 334 -13.80 12.30 14.23
CA TYR A 334 -12.53 11.83 14.77
C TYR A 334 -11.75 12.99 15.41
N ASP A 335 -11.62 12.96 16.74
CA ASP A 335 -11.09 14.03 17.58
C ASP A 335 -9.81 13.63 18.35
N PHE A 336 -9.05 12.66 17.83
CA PHE A 336 -7.81 12.20 18.48
C PHE A 336 -6.74 13.30 18.54
N GLU A 337 -6.43 13.78 19.76
CA GLU A 337 -5.50 14.89 20.01
C GLU A 337 -4.05 14.60 19.57
N GLY A 338 -3.66 13.31 19.48
CA GLY A 338 -2.33 12.90 19.02
C GLY A 338 -2.10 13.04 17.51
N ASP A 339 -3.12 13.43 16.75
CA ASP A 339 -3.03 13.65 15.30
C ASP A 339 -3.35 15.11 14.93
N GLN A 340 -2.34 15.81 14.40
CA GLN A 340 -2.47 17.22 14.03
C GLN A 340 -3.52 17.45 12.93
N ASP A 341 -3.70 16.51 12.01
CA ASP A 341 -4.74 16.60 10.98
C ASP A 341 -6.13 16.51 11.62
N ALA A 342 -6.32 15.63 12.61
CA ALA A 342 -7.58 15.49 13.33
C ALA A 342 -7.90 16.76 14.13
N VAL A 343 -6.93 17.28 14.88
CA VAL A 343 -7.05 18.55 15.61
C VAL A 343 -7.43 19.69 14.66
N HIS A 344 -6.80 19.77 13.48
CA HIS A 344 -7.12 20.79 12.49
C HIS A 344 -8.55 20.66 11.95
N VAL A 345 -9.02 19.43 11.66
CA VAL A 345 -10.41 19.19 11.26
C VAL A 345 -11.37 19.65 12.35
N GLN A 346 -11.13 19.31 13.62
CA GLN A 346 -12.00 19.71 14.74
C GLN A 346 -12.02 21.23 14.95
N ASN A 347 -10.87 21.90 14.83
CA ASN A 347 -10.79 23.36 14.93
C ASN A 347 -11.59 24.03 13.80
N THR A 348 -11.48 23.53 12.57
CA THR A 348 -12.26 24.04 11.43
C THR A 348 -13.76 23.87 11.63
N ILE A 349 -14.20 22.71 12.16
CA ILE A 349 -15.62 22.48 12.50
C ILE A 349 -16.08 23.46 13.60
N LYS A 350 -15.25 23.72 14.60
CA LYS A 350 -15.57 24.64 15.71
C LYS A 350 -15.63 26.11 15.26
N GLU A 351 -14.70 26.54 14.40
CA GLU A 351 -14.53 27.95 14.01
C GLU A 351 -15.41 28.33 12.80
N LYS A 352 -15.49 27.45 11.79
CA LYS A 352 -16.18 27.72 10.52
C LYS A 352 -17.48 26.93 10.36
N GLY A 353 -17.73 25.96 11.23
CA GLY A 353 -18.90 25.07 11.15
C GLY A 353 -18.67 23.83 10.28
N LEU A 354 -19.54 22.83 10.47
CA LEU A 354 -19.48 21.54 9.77
C LEU A 354 -19.53 21.68 8.24
N VAL A 355 -20.45 22.52 7.72
CA VAL A 355 -20.63 22.72 6.27
C VAL A 355 -19.34 23.23 5.63
N ALA A 356 -18.67 24.20 6.26
CA ALA A 356 -17.40 24.72 5.77
C ALA A 356 -16.30 23.64 5.80
N ALA A 357 -16.21 22.85 6.87
CA ALA A 357 -15.24 21.77 6.99
C ALA A 357 -15.43 20.69 5.90
N ILE A 358 -16.68 20.25 5.65
CA ILE A 358 -16.97 19.26 4.60
C ILE A 358 -16.53 19.83 3.24
N ALA A 359 -16.94 21.06 2.90
CA ALA A 359 -16.56 21.67 1.62
C ALA A 359 -15.03 21.82 1.47
N GLU A 360 -14.34 22.19 2.56
CA GLU A 360 -12.90 22.38 2.57
C GLU A 360 -12.13 21.09 2.33
N TYR A 361 -12.45 20.01 3.03
CA TYR A 361 -11.65 18.78 2.97
C TYR A 361 -12.11 17.80 1.89
N THR A 362 -13.42 17.70 1.64
CA THR A 362 -13.98 16.78 0.64
C THR A 362 -14.02 17.34 -0.77
N LYS A 363 -13.98 18.68 -0.90
CA LYS A 363 -14.18 19.41 -2.17
C LYS A 363 -15.52 19.10 -2.86
N LEU A 364 -16.49 18.56 -2.13
CA LEU A 364 -17.83 18.31 -2.63
C LEU A 364 -18.61 19.63 -2.81
N ASN A 365 -19.50 19.65 -3.79
CA ASN A 365 -20.46 20.74 -3.95
C ASN A 365 -21.49 20.68 -2.81
N GLN A 366 -21.72 21.81 -2.14
CA GLN A 366 -22.66 21.93 -1.02
C GLN A 366 -24.11 21.59 -1.39
N THR A 367 -24.47 21.68 -2.67
CA THR A 367 -25.80 21.33 -3.17
C THR A 367 -25.90 19.89 -3.66
N SER A 368 -24.86 19.07 -3.46
CA SER A 368 -24.90 17.67 -3.88
C SER A 368 -25.62 16.81 -2.84
N PRO A 369 -26.41 15.80 -3.27
CA PRO A 369 -27.05 14.89 -2.32
C PRO A 369 -26.07 14.19 -1.39
N LEU A 370 -24.86 13.87 -1.90
CA LEU A 370 -23.79 13.32 -1.09
C LEU A 370 -23.36 14.25 0.06
N PHE A 371 -23.27 15.56 -0.21
CA PHE A 371 -22.92 16.55 0.80
C PHE A 371 -24.00 16.65 1.88
N GLU A 372 -25.27 16.75 1.47
CA GLU A 372 -26.41 16.83 2.39
C GLU A 372 -26.52 15.59 3.27
N GLY A 373 -26.36 14.40 2.67
CA GLY A 373 -26.38 13.15 3.41
C GLY A 373 -25.22 13.01 4.40
N ILE A 374 -24.01 13.50 4.09
CA ILE A 374 -22.90 13.53 5.06
C ILE A 374 -23.25 14.42 6.27
N VAL A 375 -23.85 15.59 6.04
CA VAL A 375 -24.28 16.49 7.12
C VAL A 375 -25.32 15.81 8.01
N GLU A 376 -26.31 15.14 7.41
CA GLU A 376 -27.33 14.41 8.15
C GLU A 376 -26.71 13.29 9.00
N GLN A 377 -25.87 12.44 8.40
CA GLN A 377 -25.21 11.34 9.11
C GLN A 377 -24.31 11.84 10.24
N TYR A 378 -23.60 12.95 10.05
CA TYR A 378 -22.79 13.56 11.11
C TYR A 378 -23.66 13.99 12.31
N ASN A 379 -24.78 14.67 12.05
CA ASN A 379 -25.67 15.12 13.11
C ASN A 379 -26.31 13.93 13.85
N GLN A 380 -26.73 12.89 13.12
CA GLN A 380 -27.26 11.66 13.71
C GLN A 380 -26.22 10.97 14.62
N LEU A 381 -24.99 10.78 14.14
CA LEU A 381 -23.91 10.20 14.94
C LEU A 381 -23.57 11.06 16.15
N LYS A 382 -23.56 12.39 16.01
CA LYS A 382 -23.28 13.29 17.14
C LYS A 382 -24.37 13.28 18.21
N MET A 383 -25.63 13.08 17.83
CA MET A 383 -26.74 12.96 18.78
C MET A 383 -26.74 11.63 19.55
N ASN A 384 -26.16 10.58 18.95
CA ASN A 384 -26.11 9.24 19.52
C ASN A 384 -24.80 8.94 20.30
N LYS A 385 -23.85 9.88 20.30
CA LYS A 385 -22.63 9.84 21.12
C LYS A 385 -22.93 10.44 22.49
#